data_AF-A0A6G3SGV3-F1
#
_entry.id   AF-A0A6G3SGV3-F1
#
_cell.length_a   1.000
_cell.length_b   1.000
_cell.length_c   1.000
_cell.angle_alpha   90.00
_cell.angle_beta   90.00
_cell.angle_gamma   90.00
#
_symmetry.space_group_name_H-M   'P 1'
#
loop_
_entity.id
_entity.type
_entity.pdbx_description
1 polymer ?
#
loop_
_entity_poly.entity_id
_entity_poly.type
_entity_poly.pdbx_seq_one_letter_code
_entity_poly.pdbx_strand_id
1 'polypeptide(L)'
;MPLITPAPAATDSAVSAAYARLTEVFPSLRIIELTPDEALPEGAGWVGTRQLAEGGAALDAFLAWDNAQVLKDYGMQARPDVIASFGLHRYAWPACLLITVPWFLHRRVPRFHAPHVSFQRALGRMAVRVTDFACLPDDPAARLPGAHVVPDEEALRAELR
;
A
#
# COMPACT_ATOMS: atom_id res chain seq x y z
N MET A 1 -40.58 15.02 14.38
CA MET A 1 -39.22 15.45 14.02
C MET A 1 -38.74 14.55 12.91
N PRO A 2 -38.50 15.06 11.68
CA PRO A 2 -38.04 14.20 10.61
C PRO A 2 -36.61 13.73 10.94
N LEU A 3 -36.39 12.43 10.84
CA LEU A 3 -35.06 11.83 10.96
C LEU A 3 -34.26 12.28 9.74
N ILE A 4 -33.23 13.09 9.97
CA ILE A 4 -32.22 13.40 8.97
C ILE A 4 -31.45 12.10 8.74
N THR A 5 -31.66 11.45 7.61
CA THR A 5 -30.78 10.38 7.15
C THR A 5 -29.41 11.03 6.89
N PRO A 6 -28.33 10.62 7.56
CA PRO A 6 -27.01 11.14 7.24
C PRO A 6 -26.68 10.77 5.79
N ALA A 7 -26.18 11.73 5.01
CA ALA A 7 -25.59 11.45 3.72
C ALA A 7 -24.46 10.42 3.91
N PRO A 8 -24.26 9.46 2.98
CA PRO A 8 -23.14 8.55 3.08
C PRO A 8 -21.85 9.37 3.15
N ALA A 9 -21.02 9.12 4.16
CA ALA A 9 -19.71 9.72 4.24
C ALA A 9 -18.96 9.35 2.96
N ALA A 10 -18.58 10.35 2.16
CA ALA A 10 -17.69 10.17 1.03
C ALA A 10 -16.28 9.91 1.59
N THR A 11 -16.01 8.67 2.01
CA THR A 11 -14.72 8.28 2.61
C THR A 11 -14.03 7.10 1.93
N ASP A 12 -14.71 6.42 1.01
CA ASP A 12 -14.13 5.30 0.29
C ASP A 12 -13.53 5.80 -1.03
N SER A 13 -12.22 5.60 -1.20
CA SER A 13 -11.53 5.85 -2.46
C SER A 13 -11.99 4.88 -3.56
N ALA A 14 -11.54 5.13 -4.79
CA ALA A 14 -11.82 4.25 -5.92
C ALA A 14 -11.33 2.81 -5.74
N VAL A 15 -10.54 2.51 -4.70
CA VAL A 15 -9.97 1.17 -4.45
C VAL A 15 -10.32 0.56 -3.10
N SER A 16 -11.14 1.23 -2.28
CA SER A 16 -11.50 0.72 -0.96
C SER A 16 -12.20 -0.63 -0.99
N ALA A 17 -13.07 -0.87 -1.98
CA ALA A 17 -13.71 -2.16 -2.16
C ALA A 17 -12.69 -3.29 -2.40
N ALA A 18 -11.62 -3.02 -3.15
CA ALA A 18 -10.56 -4.00 -3.40
C ALA A 18 -9.74 -4.30 -2.14
N TYR A 19 -9.43 -3.27 -1.34
CA TYR A 19 -8.71 -3.46 -0.08
C TYR A 19 -9.56 -4.12 1.01
N ALA A 20 -10.85 -3.81 1.07
CA ALA A 20 -11.78 -4.53 1.94
C ALA A 20 -11.81 -6.04 1.60
N ARG A 21 -11.88 -6.38 0.31
CA ARG A 21 -11.81 -7.78 -0.14
C ARG A 21 -10.47 -8.44 0.17
N LEU A 22 -9.35 -7.73 0.02
CA LEU A 22 -8.04 -8.24 0.41
C LEU A 22 -7.98 -8.58 1.90
N THR A 23 -8.44 -7.68 2.77
CA THR A 23 -8.45 -7.90 4.22
C THR A 23 -9.41 -9.03 4.62
N GLU A 24 -10.53 -9.21 3.91
CA GLU A 24 -11.46 -10.31 4.15
C GLU A 24 -10.82 -11.69 3.89
N VAL A 25 -10.10 -11.86 2.77
CA VAL A 25 -9.50 -13.15 2.40
C VAL A 25 -8.12 -13.37 3.03
N PHE A 26 -7.43 -12.31 3.41
CA PHE A 26 -6.11 -12.36 4.03
C PHE A 26 -6.00 -11.37 5.21
N PRO A 27 -6.60 -11.72 6.37
CA PRO A 27 -6.75 -10.79 7.50
C PRO A 27 -5.44 -10.39 8.17
N SER A 28 -4.34 -11.10 7.89
CA SER A 28 -2.99 -10.72 8.32
C SER A 28 -2.40 -9.54 7.56
N LEU A 29 -3.04 -9.07 6.47
CA LEU A 29 -2.71 -7.79 5.83
C LEU A 29 -3.90 -6.85 5.91
N ARG A 30 -3.72 -5.71 6.56
CA ARG A 30 -4.72 -4.65 6.62
C ARG A 30 -4.21 -3.38 5.93
N ILE A 31 -5.02 -2.88 5.02
CA ILE A 31 -4.78 -1.57 4.39
C ILE A 31 -5.59 -0.52 5.16
N ILE A 32 -4.95 0.60 5.48
CA ILE A 32 -5.53 1.74 6.18
C ILE A 32 -5.46 2.91 5.20
N GLU A 33 -6.60 3.29 4.67
CA GLU A 33 -6.70 4.48 3.82
C GLU A 33 -6.74 5.73 4.69
N LEU A 34 -5.82 6.64 4.40
CA LEU A 34 -5.72 7.93 5.07
C LEU A 34 -6.46 8.99 4.26
N THR A 35 -7.21 9.82 4.96
CA THR A 35 -7.75 11.07 4.42
C THR A 35 -6.62 12.07 4.09
N PRO A 36 -6.90 13.11 3.29
CA PRO A 36 -5.87 14.11 2.93
C PRO A 36 -5.20 14.79 4.13
N ASP A 37 -5.95 15.00 5.22
CA ASP A 37 -5.50 15.72 6.41
C ASP A 37 -4.80 14.84 7.45
N GLU A 38 -4.88 13.51 7.29
CA GLU A 38 -4.22 12.57 8.20
C GLU A 38 -2.72 12.45 7.88
N ALA A 39 -1.90 12.58 8.92
CA ALA A 39 -0.47 12.30 8.82
C ALA A 39 -0.22 10.80 8.63
N LEU A 40 0.86 10.45 7.93
CA LEU A 40 1.32 9.07 7.90
C LEU A 40 1.74 8.64 9.31
N PRO A 41 1.44 7.40 9.72
CA PRO A 41 1.89 6.90 10.99
C PRO A 41 3.42 6.72 10.98
N GLU A 42 4.01 7.12 12.11
CA GLU A 42 5.44 7.04 12.39
C GLU A 42 5.67 6.36 13.75
N GLY A 43 6.87 5.84 13.98
CA GLY A 43 7.20 5.13 15.23
C GLY A 43 6.48 3.79 15.37
N ALA A 44 6.62 3.11 16.52
CA ALA A 44 5.94 1.83 16.81
C ALA A 44 6.06 0.74 15.71
N GLY A 45 7.20 0.73 15.01
CA GLY A 45 7.48 -0.21 13.91
C GLY A 45 6.91 0.20 12.54
N TRP A 46 6.31 1.39 12.42
CA TRP A 46 6.01 2.01 11.14
C TRP A 46 7.29 2.55 10.50
N VAL A 47 7.41 2.36 9.20
CA VAL A 47 8.45 2.95 8.36
C VAL A 47 7.84 3.48 7.06
N GLY A 48 8.16 4.73 6.72
CA GLY A 48 7.71 5.34 5.47
C GLY A 48 8.44 4.77 4.26
N THR A 49 7.74 4.57 3.14
CA THR A 49 8.36 4.10 1.90
C THR A 49 9.42 5.07 1.38
N ARG A 50 9.21 6.38 1.51
CA ARG A 50 10.24 7.39 1.22
C ARG A 50 11.53 7.13 2.03
N GLN A 51 11.40 6.85 3.33
CA GLN A 51 12.57 6.61 4.20
C GLN A 51 13.32 5.33 3.80
N LEU A 52 12.59 4.29 3.38
CA LEU A 52 13.21 3.08 2.85
C LEU A 52 13.97 3.35 1.53
N ALA A 53 13.40 4.17 0.65
CA ALA A 53 14.00 4.50 -0.64
C ALA A 53 15.22 5.44 -0.51
N GLU A 54 15.18 6.39 0.43
CA GLU A 54 16.30 7.31 0.72
C GLU A 54 17.46 6.59 1.43
N GLY A 55 17.16 5.50 2.15
CA GLY A 55 18.15 4.71 2.89
C GLY A 55 18.54 5.31 4.24
N GLY A 56 19.73 4.95 4.72
CA GLY A 56 20.24 5.40 6.02
C GLY A 56 19.55 4.72 7.21
N ALA A 57 19.45 5.43 8.34
CA ALA A 57 19.09 4.85 9.63
C ALA A 57 17.72 4.13 9.64
N ALA A 58 16.75 4.61 8.87
CA ALA A 58 15.45 3.97 8.77
C ALA A 58 15.52 2.61 8.05
N LEU A 59 16.28 2.54 6.95
CA LEU A 59 16.53 1.29 6.24
C LEU A 59 17.37 0.34 7.10
N ASP A 60 18.42 0.84 7.76
CA ASP A 60 19.26 0.03 8.65
C ASP A 60 18.44 -0.58 9.79
N ALA A 61 17.55 0.20 10.42
CA ALA A 61 16.65 -0.29 11.45
C ALA A 61 15.64 -1.32 10.90
N PHE A 62 15.12 -1.09 9.69
CA PHE A 62 14.23 -2.03 9.03
C PHE A 62 14.92 -3.38 8.76
N LEU A 63 16.17 -3.36 8.29
CA LEU A 63 16.97 -4.55 7.99
C LEU A 63 17.54 -5.24 9.25
N ALA A 64 17.77 -4.51 10.33
CA ALA A 64 18.27 -5.06 11.59
C ALA A 64 17.33 -6.14 12.16
N TRP A 65 16.02 -6.03 11.91
CA TRP A 65 15.05 -7.06 12.29
C TRP A 65 15.30 -8.38 11.57
N ASP A 66 15.53 -8.34 10.26
CA ASP A 66 15.84 -9.51 9.43
C ASP A 66 17.14 -10.16 9.92
N ASN A 67 18.17 -9.35 10.19
CA ASN A 67 19.43 -9.85 10.74
C ASN A 67 19.24 -10.53 12.11
N ALA A 68 18.45 -9.94 13.00
CA ALA A 68 18.16 -10.51 14.31
C ALA A 68 17.37 -11.83 14.22
N GLN A 69 16.40 -11.93 13.31
CA GLN A 69 15.69 -13.20 13.07
C GLN A 69 16.63 -14.28 12.54
N VAL A 70 17.46 -13.97 11.54
CA VAL A 70 18.40 -14.95 10.98
C VAL A 70 19.38 -15.45 12.05
N LEU A 71 19.92 -14.56 12.87
CA LEU A 71 20.82 -14.96 13.96
C LEU A 71 20.11 -15.86 14.97
N LYS A 72 18.86 -15.55 15.30
CA LYS A 72 18.04 -16.37 16.20
C LYS A 72 17.77 -17.76 15.62
N ASP A 73 17.42 -17.84 14.34
CA ASP A 73 16.95 -19.08 13.72
C ASP A 73 18.11 -20.00 13.30
N TYR A 74 19.26 -19.42 12.94
CA TYR A 74 20.39 -20.15 12.35
C TYR A 74 21.70 -20.04 13.12
N GLY A 75 21.78 -19.22 14.17
CA GLY A 75 23.00 -19.04 14.99
C GLY A 75 24.16 -18.34 14.27
N MET A 76 23.95 -17.85 13.04
CA MET A 76 24.93 -17.12 12.26
C MET A 76 24.32 -15.87 11.63
N GLN A 77 25.14 -14.85 11.40
CA GLN A 77 24.71 -13.68 10.63
C GLN A 77 24.68 -14.03 9.14
N ALA A 78 23.62 -13.63 8.44
CA ALA A 78 23.58 -13.70 6.98
C ALA A 78 24.43 -12.57 6.38
N ARG A 79 24.82 -12.78 5.11
CA ARG A 79 25.44 -11.73 4.32
C ARG A 79 24.48 -10.52 4.17
N PRO A 80 25.00 -9.29 4.06
CA PRO A 80 24.16 -8.10 3.92
C PRO A 80 23.19 -8.13 2.73
N ASP A 81 23.58 -8.69 1.59
CA ASP A 81 22.74 -8.81 0.39
C ASP A 81 21.53 -9.74 0.60
N VAL A 82 21.70 -10.78 1.41
CA VAL A 82 20.63 -11.71 1.79
C VAL A 82 19.64 -11.01 2.73
N ILE A 83 20.15 -10.25 3.71
CA ILE A 83 19.31 -9.45 4.61
C ILE A 83 18.51 -8.40 3.83
N ALA A 84 19.17 -7.69 2.91
CA ALA A 84 18.52 -6.73 2.03
C ALA A 84 17.42 -7.40 1.18
N SER A 85 17.66 -8.60 0.67
CA SER A 85 16.67 -9.37 -0.11
C SER A 85 15.46 -9.76 0.73
N PHE A 86 15.64 -10.18 1.99
CA PHE A 86 14.51 -10.45 2.89
C PHE A 86 13.71 -9.20 3.21
N GLY A 87 14.39 -8.09 3.53
CA GLY A 87 13.75 -6.80 3.76
C GLY A 87 12.94 -6.35 2.55
N LEU A 88 13.54 -6.41 1.35
CA LEU A 88 12.88 -6.08 0.09
C LEU A 88 11.65 -6.96 -0.12
N HIS A 89 11.78 -8.29 0.01
CA HIS A 89 10.65 -9.20 -0.20
C HIS A 89 9.50 -8.91 0.78
N ARG A 90 9.81 -8.67 2.06
CA ARG A 90 8.81 -8.39 3.11
C ARG A 90 8.08 -7.07 2.89
N TYR A 91 8.70 -6.10 2.23
CA TYR A 91 8.05 -4.86 1.83
C TYR A 91 7.33 -4.98 0.47
N ALA A 92 7.99 -5.55 -0.53
CA ALA A 92 7.51 -5.62 -1.90
C ALA A 92 6.27 -6.50 -2.02
N TRP A 93 6.20 -7.61 -1.28
CA TRP A 93 5.04 -8.50 -1.32
C TRP A 93 3.72 -7.78 -0.98
N PRO A 94 3.56 -7.11 0.18
CA PRO A 94 2.33 -6.37 0.47
C PRO A 94 2.19 -5.10 -0.39
N ALA A 95 3.29 -4.42 -0.75
CA ALA A 95 3.23 -3.24 -1.61
C ALA A 95 2.68 -3.56 -3.02
N CYS A 96 3.07 -4.71 -3.60
CA CYS A 96 2.52 -5.16 -4.89
C CYS A 96 1.02 -5.41 -4.81
N LEU A 97 0.49 -5.85 -3.67
CA LEU A 97 -0.96 -6.06 -3.49
C LEU A 97 -1.75 -4.75 -3.48
N LEU A 98 -1.14 -3.63 -3.08
CA LEU A 98 -1.77 -2.30 -3.18
C LEU A 98 -2.17 -1.96 -4.62
N ILE A 99 -1.42 -2.47 -5.60
CA ILE A 99 -1.60 -2.16 -7.02
C ILE A 99 -2.34 -3.30 -7.72
N THR A 100 -1.90 -4.54 -7.51
CA THR A 100 -2.39 -5.70 -8.27
C THR A 100 -3.81 -6.11 -7.90
N VAL A 101 -4.24 -5.92 -6.64
CA VAL A 101 -5.60 -6.31 -6.22
C VAL A 101 -6.66 -5.37 -6.81
N PRO A 102 -6.53 -4.03 -6.73
CA PRO A 102 -7.48 -3.14 -7.42
C PRO A 102 -7.47 -3.33 -8.94
N TRP A 103 -6.30 -3.60 -9.54
CA TRP A 103 -6.21 -3.91 -10.97
C TRP A 103 -7.00 -5.18 -11.31
N PHE A 104 -6.79 -6.25 -10.56
CA PHE A 104 -7.42 -7.55 -10.82
C PHE A 104 -8.94 -7.51 -10.62
N LEU A 105 -9.42 -6.87 -9.55
CA LEU A 105 -10.83 -6.87 -9.19
C LEU A 105 -11.64 -5.82 -9.96
N HIS A 106 -11.05 -4.67 -10.25
CA HIS A 106 -11.80 -3.49 -10.71
C HIS A 106 -11.19 -2.82 -11.94
N ARG A 107 -10.09 -3.32 -12.50
CA ARG A 107 -9.37 -2.65 -13.60
C ARG A 107 -9.02 -1.20 -13.26
N ARG A 108 -8.57 -1.00 -12.01
CA ARG A 108 -8.08 0.30 -11.51
C ARG A 108 -6.63 0.17 -11.07
N VAL A 109 -5.78 1.11 -11.47
CA VAL A 109 -4.37 1.12 -11.09
C VAL A 109 -4.08 2.32 -10.21
N PRO A 110 -4.01 2.16 -8.87
CA PRO A 110 -3.56 3.23 -7.99
C PRO A 110 -2.16 3.71 -8.35
N ARG A 111 -1.95 5.03 -8.29
CA ARG A 111 -0.63 5.64 -8.42
C ARG A 111 -0.16 6.10 -7.05
N PHE A 112 0.79 5.36 -6.48
CA PHE A 112 1.35 5.68 -5.17
C PHE A 112 2.67 6.45 -5.29
N HIS A 113 2.71 7.63 -4.68
CA HIS A 113 3.96 8.31 -4.41
C HIS A 113 4.60 7.71 -3.15
N ALA A 114 5.93 7.54 -3.13
CA ALA A 114 6.67 7.08 -1.94
C ALA A 114 6.33 7.80 -0.61
N PRO A 115 5.99 9.11 -0.60
CA PRO A 115 5.61 9.83 0.62
C PRO A 115 4.16 9.58 1.05
N HIS A 116 3.41 8.73 0.37
CA HIS A 116 2.00 8.41 0.65
C HIS A 116 1.81 7.01 1.23
N VAL A 117 2.90 6.29 1.53
CA VAL A 117 2.85 4.90 1.98
C VAL A 117 3.74 4.73 3.22
N SER A 118 3.18 4.13 4.26
CA SER A 118 3.90 3.69 5.46
C SER A 118 3.55 2.23 5.74
N PHE A 119 4.55 1.47 6.19
CA PHE A 119 4.45 0.02 6.40
C PHE A 119 4.78 -0.35 7.83
N GLN A 120 3.94 -1.17 8.44
CA GLN A 120 4.19 -1.79 9.74
C GLN A 120 4.30 -3.30 9.59
N ARG A 121 5.53 -3.78 9.45
CA ARG A 121 5.82 -5.20 9.18
C ARG A 121 5.25 -6.15 10.23
N ALA A 122 5.33 -5.79 11.52
CA ALA A 122 5.03 -6.70 12.62
C ALA A 122 3.53 -7.01 12.74
N LEU A 123 2.67 -6.07 12.34
CA LEU A 123 1.22 -6.21 12.40
C LEU A 123 0.60 -6.42 11.01
N GLY A 124 1.43 -6.48 9.95
CA GLY A 124 0.96 -6.59 8.57
C GLY A 124 0.03 -5.44 8.20
N ARG A 125 0.45 -4.19 8.40
CA ARG A 125 -0.37 -3.02 8.07
C ARG A 125 0.31 -2.12 7.05
N MET A 126 -0.47 -1.58 6.13
CA MET A 126 -0.04 -0.50 5.25
C MET A 126 -0.98 0.68 5.41
N ALA A 127 -0.44 1.85 5.74
CA ALA A 127 -1.19 3.10 5.71
C ALA A 127 -0.89 3.78 4.39
N VAL A 128 -1.94 4.12 3.64
CA VAL A 128 -1.83 4.64 2.29
C VAL A 128 -2.72 5.85 2.09
N ARG A 129 -2.20 6.85 1.38
CA ARG A 129 -3.01 7.95 0.86
C ARG A 129 -3.23 7.72 -0.64
N VAL A 130 -4.46 7.38 -1.01
CA VAL A 130 -4.85 7.19 -2.42
C VAL A 130 -5.25 8.55 -2.98
N THR A 131 -4.43 9.12 -3.85
CA THR A 131 -4.71 10.43 -4.48
C THR A 131 -5.14 10.28 -5.93
N ASP A 132 -4.59 9.29 -6.63
CA ASP A 132 -4.72 9.14 -8.07
C ASP A 132 -4.81 7.66 -8.46
N PHE A 133 -5.55 7.38 -9.53
CA PHE A 133 -5.65 6.04 -10.11
C PHE A 133 -5.96 6.11 -11.60
N ALA A 134 -5.49 5.14 -12.38
CA ALA A 134 -5.91 4.97 -13.76
C ALA A 134 -7.13 4.02 -13.87
N CYS A 135 -8.03 4.30 -14.81
CA CYS A 135 -9.20 3.45 -15.11
C CYS A 135 -9.64 3.59 -16.58
N LEU A 136 -10.54 2.71 -17.03
CA LEU A 136 -11.11 2.75 -18.38
C LEU A 136 -12.27 3.78 -18.47
N PRO A 137 -12.64 4.25 -19.68
CA PRO A 137 -13.66 5.29 -19.84
C PRO A 137 -15.06 4.90 -19.38
N ASP A 138 -15.36 3.61 -19.35
CA ASP A 138 -16.63 3.03 -18.91
C ASP A 138 -16.65 2.68 -17.41
N ASP A 139 -15.53 2.84 -16.70
CA ASP A 139 -15.46 2.62 -15.25
C ASP A 139 -16.33 3.67 -14.53
N PRO A 140 -17.25 3.26 -13.63
CA PRO A 140 -18.04 4.19 -12.82
C PRO A 140 -17.20 5.21 -12.03
N ALA A 141 -15.97 4.86 -11.65
CA ALA A 141 -15.03 5.71 -10.95
C ALA A 141 -14.35 6.76 -11.84
N ALA A 142 -14.52 6.71 -13.17
CA ALA A 142 -13.89 7.65 -14.11
C ALA A 142 -14.25 9.13 -13.86
N ARG A 143 -15.30 9.40 -13.09
CA ARG A 143 -15.74 10.76 -12.70
C ARG A 143 -15.27 11.18 -11.31
N LEU A 144 -14.57 10.31 -10.58
CA LEU A 144 -14.05 10.64 -9.26
C LEU A 144 -12.81 11.54 -9.37
N PRO A 145 -12.55 12.39 -8.36
CA PRO A 145 -11.28 13.10 -8.26
C PRO A 145 -10.09 12.13 -8.32
N GLY A 146 -9.02 12.52 -9.01
CA GLY A 146 -7.81 11.70 -9.18
C GLY A 146 -7.92 10.59 -10.24
N ALA A 147 -9.04 10.47 -10.96
CA ALA A 147 -9.17 9.53 -12.05
C ALA A 147 -8.35 9.97 -13.29
N HIS A 148 -7.45 9.08 -13.73
CA HIS A 148 -6.72 9.18 -14.99
C HIS A 148 -7.33 8.20 -15.99
N VAL A 149 -8.21 8.69 -16.86
CA VAL A 149 -8.90 7.84 -17.83
C VAL A 149 -7.96 7.53 -19.00
N VAL A 150 -7.67 6.25 -19.21
CA VAL A 150 -6.84 5.75 -20.31
C VAL A 150 -7.72 5.17 -21.43
N PRO A 151 -7.26 5.19 -22.70
CA PRO A 151 -8.14 4.88 -23.83
C PRO A 151 -8.54 3.40 -23.95
N ASP A 152 -7.71 2.47 -23.49
CA ASP A 152 -7.91 1.03 -23.66
C ASP A 152 -7.18 0.18 -22.61
N GLU A 153 -7.40 -1.14 -22.67
CA GLU A 153 -6.80 -2.10 -21.73
C GLU A 153 -5.27 -2.19 -21.81
N GLU A 154 -4.65 -1.96 -22.98
CA GLU A 154 -3.18 -1.99 -23.07
C GLU A 154 -2.59 -0.75 -22.41
N ALA A 155 -3.20 0.41 -22.61
CA ALA A 155 -2.83 1.63 -21.91
C ALA A 155 -2.98 1.46 -20.39
N LEU A 156 -4.07 0.85 -19.93
CA LEU A 156 -4.25 0.57 -18.49
C LEU A 156 -3.21 -0.44 -17.98
N ARG A 157 -2.84 -1.46 -18.77
CA ARG A 157 -1.78 -2.41 -18.40
C ARG A 157 -0.41 -1.73 -18.31
N ALA A 158 -0.16 -0.73 -19.14
CA ALA A 158 1.09 0.02 -19.12
C ALA A 158 1.28 0.81 -17.81
N GLU A 159 0.20 1.17 -17.12
CA GLU A 159 0.24 1.84 -15.81
C GLU A 159 0.80 0.95 -14.68
N LEU A 160 0.94 -0.37 -14.90
CA LEU A 160 1.55 -1.30 -13.95
C LEU A 160 3.08 -1.42 -14.09
N ARG A 161 3.69 -0.75 -15.08
CA ARG A 161 5.10 -0.90 -15.45
C ARG A 161 5.94 0.28 -14.99
#